data_AF-A0A8T4Z2A2-F1
#
_entry.id   AF-A0A8T4Z2A2-F1
#
_cell.length_a   1.000
_cell.length_b   1.000
_cell.length_c   1.000
_cell.angle_alpha   90.00
_cell.angle_beta   90.00
_cell.angle_gamma   90.00
#
_symmetry.space_group_name_H-M   'P 1'
#
loop_
_entity.id
_entity.type
_entity.pdbx_description
1 polymer ?
#
loop_
_entity_poly.entity_id
_entity_poly.type
_entity_poly.pdbx_seq_one_letter_code
_entity_poly.pdbx_strand_id
1 'polypeptide(L)'
;RHSSESGKPTLTAHTPGNLCSEAPMGGEPRRIALADPYRLRSAIISLIEAAEQLDLKYYSVSLEATHHGPTELTVPVLFIEIGSTPKHWVDMKAGEAAASATVRAAMERSIGKPAVGFGGGHYAPKHTRYVVEEGFAVGHIIPEHFFEEYEPTIVDSAFRKTVGGCRTALVDWKGLKSEHRRILLSRLRLIGVESIKS
;
A
#
# COMPACT_ATOMS: atom_id res chain seq x y z
N ARG A 1 -12.05 7.32 -2.16
CA ARG A 1 -12.77 6.67 -3.28
C ARG A 1 -11.74 6.44 -4.35
N HIS A 2 -11.77 5.27 -4.99
CA HIS A 2 -10.83 4.95 -6.05
C HIS A 2 -11.46 5.19 -7.43
N SER A 3 -10.70 5.75 -8.37
CA SER A 3 -11.15 6.02 -9.75
C SER A 3 -10.12 5.47 -10.73
N SER A 4 -10.55 4.59 -11.64
CA SER A 4 -9.68 3.95 -12.61
C SER A 4 -10.38 3.78 -13.95
N GLU A 5 -9.68 4.10 -15.05
CA GLU A 5 -10.17 3.89 -16.43
C GLU A 5 -10.51 2.43 -16.72
N SER A 6 -9.88 1.49 -16.02
CA SER A 6 -10.16 0.05 -16.17
C SER A 6 -11.61 -0.32 -15.78
N GLY A 7 -12.29 0.53 -15.01
CA GLY A 7 -13.66 0.33 -14.56
C GLY A 7 -13.87 -0.87 -13.63
N LYS A 8 -12.78 -1.56 -13.23
CA LYS A 8 -12.86 -2.77 -12.42
C LYS A 8 -13.37 -2.45 -11.01
N PRO A 9 -14.34 -3.20 -10.46
CA PRO A 9 -14.76 -3.10 -9.08
C PRO A 9 -13.62 -3.49 -8.13
N THR A 10 -13.26 -2.60 -7.20
CA THR A 10 -12.17 -2.82 -6.25
C THR A 10 -12.56 -2.41 -4.83
N LEU A 11 -12.03 -3.13 -3.84
CA LEU A 11 -11.98 -2.72 -2.44
C LEU A 11 -10.53 -2.68 -2.03
N THR A 12 -10.02 -1.51 -1.64
CA THR A 12 -8.58 -1.32 -1.52
C THR A 12 -8.19 -0.55 -0.28
N ALA A 13 -6.91 -0.66 0.08
CA ALA A 13 -6.33 0.15 1.13
C ALA A 13 -4.85 0.48 0.86
N HIS A 14 -4.41 1.67 1.24
CA HIS A 14 -3.02 2.11 1.09
C HIS A 14 -2.65 3.25 2.02
N THR A 15 -1.34 3.49 2.14
CA THR A 15 -0.79 4.70 2.76
C THR A 15 -0.60 5.78 1.68
N PRO A 16 -0.98 7.05 1.91
CA PRO A 16 -0.77 8.11 0.93
C PRO A 16 0.71 8.57 0.85
N GLY A 17 1.10 9.11 -0.29
CA GLY A 17 2.41 9.70 -0.52
C GLY A 17 2.72 9.96 -1.99
N ASN A 18 3.47 11.03 -2.28
CA ASN A 18 3.97 11.30 -3.62
C ASN A 18 5.44 10.88 -3.73
N LEU A 19 5.73 9.95 -4.63
CA LEU A 19 7.05 9.33 -4.75
C LEU A 19 7.98 10.09 -5.71
N CYS A 20 7.41 10.79 -6.68
CA CYS A 20 8.14 11.45 -7.77
C CYS A 20 8.08 12.99 -7.65
N SER A 21 8.50 13.66 -8.72
CA SER A 21 8.62 15.13 -8.80
C SER A 21 7.30 15.90 -8.82
N GLU A 22 6.17 15.20 -8.98
CA GLU A 22 4.83 15.80 -9.03
C GLU A 22 3.93 15.34 -7.87
N ALA A 23 2.91 16.15 -7.56
CA ALA A 23 1.89 15.88 -6.55
C ALA A 23 0.50 16.39 -7.00
N PRO A 24 -0.05 15.89 -8.12
CA PRO A 24 -1.25 16.45 -8.74
C PRO A 24 -2.53 16.25 -7.91
N MET A 25 -2.52 15.28 -6.98
CA MET A 25 -3.67 14.90 -6.15
C MET A 25 -3.40 15.16 -4.66
N GLY A 26 -2.79 16.32 -4.36
CA GLY A 26 -2.56 16.79 -3.00
C GLY A 26 -1.23 16.36 -2.38
N GLY A 27 -0.87 17.02 -1.27
CA GLY A 27 0.42 16.86 -0.60
C GLY A 27 1.59 17.49 -1.38
N GLU A 28 2.82 17.22 -0.92
CA GLU A 28 4.04 17.71 -1.55
C GLU A 28 4.73 16.63 -2.41
N PRO A 29 5.42 17.01 -3.50
CA PRO A 29 6.28 16.10 -4.26
C PRO A 29 7.38 15.47 -3.40
N ARG A 30 7.78 14.24 -3.75
CA ARG A 30 8.81 13.47 -3.04
C ARG A 30 8.61 13.45 -1.51
N ARG A 31 7.36 13.42 -1.06
CA ARG A 31 6.98 13.34 0.35
C ARG A 31 5.91 12.27 0.52
N ILE A 32 6.09 11.40 1.52
CA ILE A 32 5.14 10.35 1.88
C ILE A 32 4.61 10.57 3.30
N ALA A 33 3.40 10.10 3.60
CA ALA A 33 2.81 10.18 4.94
C ALA A 33 3.45 9.19 5.92
N LEU A 34 3.02 9.21 7.18
CA LEU A 34 3.33 8.15 8.14
C LEU A 34 2.41 6.95 7.89
N ALA A 35 2.98 5.75 7.77
CA ALA A 35 2.26 4.49 7.64
C ALA A 35 2.11 3.80 9.01
N ASP A 36 0.92 3.28 9.32
CA ASP A 36 0.75 2.27 10.38
C ASP A 36 0.52 0.90 9.71
N PRO A 37 1.57 0.08 9.53
CA PRO A 37 1.48 -1.16 8.76
C PRO A 37 0.50 -2.16 9.38
N TYR A 38 0.36 -2.14 10.70
CA TYR A 38 -0.50 -3.06 11.44
C TYR A 38 -1.98 -2.74 11.26
N ARG A 39 -2.32 -1.45 11.16
CA ARG A 39 -3.70 -1.01 10.88
C ARG A 39 -4.06 -1.21 9.42
N LEU A 40 -3.11 -0.98 8.51
CA LEU A 40 -3.30 -1.29 7.09
C LEU A 40 -3.53 -2.81 6.88
N ARG A 41 -2.79 -3.65 7.62
CA ARG A 41 -3.05 -5.10 7.68
C ARG A 41 -4.44 -5.43 8.25
N SER A 42 -4.86 -4.81 9.35
CA SER A 42 -6.23 -4.99 9.88
C SER A 42 -7.29 -4.64 8.85
N ALA A 43 -7.11 -3.53 8.11
CA ALA A 43 -8.03 -3.08 7.08
C ALA A 43 -8.16 -4.11 5.95
N ILE A 44 -7.05 -4.57 5.37
CA ILE A 44 -7.11 -5.48 4.23
C ILE A 44 -7.71 -6.85 4.60
N ILE A 45 -7.39 -7.38 5.78
CA ILE A 45 -8.00 -8.62 6.29
C ILE A 45 -9.51 -8.43 6.45
N SER A 46 -9.94 -7.30 7.02
CA SER A 46 -11.37 -6.99 7.16
C SER A 46 -12.10 -6.85 5.83
N LEU A 47 -11.47 -6.24 4.83
CA LEU A 47 -12.06 -6.14 3.49
C LEU A 47 -12.24 -7.52 2.85
N ILE A 48 -11.28 -8.42 3.01
CA ILE A 48 -11.36 -9.79 2.48
C ILE A 48 -12.50 -10.56 3.15
N GLU A 49 -12.57 -10.55 4.48
CA GLU A 49 -13.64 -11.21 5.24
C GLU A 49 -15.02 -10.63 4.89
N ALA A 50 -15.15 -9.30 4.84
CA ALA A 50 -16.41 -8.65 4.52
C ALA A 50 -16.83 -8.91 3.07
N ALA A 51 -15.87 -8.96 2.13
CA ALA A 51 -16.16 -9.27 0.74
C ALA A 51 -16.72 -10.69 0.57
N GLU A 52 -16.20 -11.66 1.33
CA GLU A 52 -16.74 -13.01 1.37
C GLU A 52 -18.14 -13.05 2.00
N GLN A 53 -18.31 -12.44 3.18
CA GLN A 53 -19.56 -12.44 3.94
C GLN A 53 -20.71 -11.73 3.22
N LEU A 54 -20.43 -10.64 2.50
CA LEU A 54 -21.43 -9.83 1.80
C LEU A 54 -21.66 -10.27 0.33
N ASP A 55 -21.02 -11.36 -0.11
CA ASP A 55 -21.08 -11.89 -1.48
C ASP A 55 -20.60 -10.87 -2.54
N LEU A 56 -19.51 -10.16 -2.24
CA LEU A 56 -18.84 -9.21 -3.14
C LEU A 56 -17.81 -9.89 -4.05
N LYS A 57 -18.11 -11.10 -4.53
CA LYS A 57 -17.17 -11.93 -5.31
C LYS A 57 -16.66 -11.29 -6.60
N TYR A 58 -17.36 -10.27 -7.10
CA TYR A 58 -16.94 -9.51 -8.28
C TYR A 58 -15.96 -8.39 -7.97
N TYR A 59 -15.81 -7.96 -6.71
CA TYR A 59 -14.79 -7.00 -6.30
C TYR A 59 -13.46 -7.70 -6.07
N SER A 60 -12.38 -7.15 -6.63
CA SER A 60 -11.04 -7.53 -6.20
C SER A 60 -10.65 -6.78 -4.94
N VAL A 61 -10.11 -7.49 -3.96
CA VAL A 61 -9.58 -6.90 -2.72
C VAL A 61 -8.06 -6.86 -2.80
N SER A 62 -7.45 -5.68 -2.68
CA SER A 62 -5.99 -5.52 -2.78
C SER A 62 -5.46 -4.30 -2.05
N LEU A 63 -4.18 -4.35 -1.67
CA LEU A 63 -3.46 -3.13 -1.36
C LEU A 63 -3.25 -2.29 -2.62
N GLU A 64 -2.98 -1.00 -2.44
CA GLU A 64 -2.46 -0.15 -3.51
C GLU A 64 -1.05 0.38 -3.19
N ALA A 65 -0.35 0.79 -4.25
CA ALA A 65 0.89 1.52 -4.17
C ALA A 65 0.72 2.82 -3.38
N THR A 66 1.80 3.32 -2.79
CA THR A 66 1.83 4.65 -2.15
C THR A 66 1.63 5.70 -3.24
N HIS A 67 0.55 6.47 -3.14
CA HIS A 67 0.24 7.53 -4.11
C HIS A 67 -0.64 8.61 -3.48
N HIS A 68 -0.68 9.79 -4.10
CA HIS A 68 -1.46 10.98 -3.76
C HIS A 68 -1.30 11.51 -2.32
N GLY A 69 -1.91 12.66 -2.03
CA GLY A 69 -1.89 13.28 -0.69
C GLY A 69 -2.95 12.73 0.27
N PRO A 70 -2.97 13.19 1.52
CA PRO A 70 -2.06 14.17 2.13
C PRO A 70 -0.70 13.55 2.51
N THR A 71 0.33 14.38 2.65
CA THR A 71 1.70 13.95 3.00
C THR A 71 2.32 14.75 4.15
N GLU A 72 1.59 15.77 4.60
CA GLU A 72 1.96 16.73 5.64
C GLU A 72 1.55 16.30 7.06
N LEU A 73 0.67 15.32 7.18
CA LEU A 73 0.14 14.86 8.46
C LEU A 73 1.23 14.21 9.33
N THR A 74 1.21 14.57 10.63
CA THR A 74 2.16 14.09 11.64
C THR A 74 1.67 12.85 12.40
N VAL A 75 0.49 12.35 12.04
CA VAL A 75 -0.08 11.10 12.53
C VAL A 75 -0.13 10.07 11.40
N PRO A 76 -0.19 8.76 11.69
CA PRO A 76 -0.35 7.75 10.66
C PRO A 76 -1.68 7.86 9.93
N VAL A 77 -1.67 7.63 8.62
CA VAL A 77 -2.84 7.77 7.73
C VAL A 77 -2.90 6.58 6.80
N LEU A 78 -4.10 6.09 6.54
CA LEU A 78 -4.36 5.14 5.47
C LEU A 78 -5.70 5.47 4.81
N PHE A 79 -5.86 5.06 3.56
CA PHE A 79 -7.11 5.09 2.82
C PHE A 79 -7.71 3.69 2.79
N ILE A 80 -9.04 3.63 2.86
CA ILE A 80 -9.84 2.44 2.55
C ILE A 80 -10.84 2.89 1.51
N GLU A 81 -10.84 2.24 0.36
CA GLU A 81 -11.51 2.78 -0.82
C GLU A 81 -12.42 1.76 -1.50
N ILE A 82 -13.46 2.31 -2.14
CA ILE A 82 -14.34 1.61 -3.06
C ILE A 82 -14.04 2.17 -4.44
N GLY A 83 -13.78 1.28 -5.39
CA GLY A 83 -13.53 1.61 -6.78
C GLY A 83 -14.38 0.78 -7.74
N SER A 84 -14.42 1.13 -9.03
CA SER A 84 -13.64 2.22 -9.65
C SER A 84 -14.50 3.27 -10.37
N THR A 85 -15.83 3.17 -10.28
CA THR A 85 -16.77 4.04 -11.01
C THR A 85 -17.92 4.49 -10.10
N PRO A 86 -18.70 5.53 -10.48
CA PRO A 86 -19.84 5.99 -9.68
C PRO A 86 -20.83 4.90 -9.27
N LYS A 87 -21.03 3.88 -10.12
CA LYS A 87 -21.87 2.71 -9.81
C LYS A 87 -21.37 1.96 -8.58
N HIS A 88 -20.06 1.80 -8.44
CA HIS A 88 -19.45 1.07 -7.33
C HIS A 88 -19.42 1.91 -6.06
N TRP A 89 -19.21 3.23 -6.17
CA TRP A 89 -19.14 4.12 -5.00
C TRP A 89 -20.43 4.21 -4.19
N VAL A 90 -21.57 3.89 -4.82
CA VAL A 90 -22.90 3.86 -4.17
C VAL A 90 -23.38 2.44 -3.86
N ASP A 91 -22.54 1.42 -4.07
CA ASP A 91 -22.86 0.04 -3.72
C ASP A 91 -22.87 -0.11 -2.19
N MET A 92 -24.07 -0.33 -1.64
CA MET A 92 -24.28 -0.38 -0.19
C MET A 92 -23.47 -1.50 0.48
N LYS A 93 -23.30 -2.66 -0.18
CA LYS A 93 -22.52 -3.76 0.36
C LYS A 93 -21.02 -3.41 0.38
N ALA A 94 -20.51 -2.77 -0.68
CA ALA A 94 -19.14 -2.27 -0.70
C ALA A 94 -18.93 -1.19 0.38
N GLY A 95 -19.93 -0.34 0.60
CA GLY A 95 -19.98 0.63 1.69
C GLY A 95 -19.87 -0.03 3.07
N GLU A 96 -20.64 -1.10 3.31
CA GLU A 96 -20.60 -1.88 4.55
C GLU A 96 -19.24 -2.55 4.77
N ALA A 97 -18.63 -3.10 3.72
CA ALA A 97 -17.29 -3.67 3.78
C ALA A 97 -16.23 -2.62 4.14
N ALA A 98 -16.26 -1.45 3.49
CA ALA A 98 -15.34 -0.35 3.76
C ALA A 98 -15.52 0.22 5.17
N ALA A 99 -16.77 0.35 5.65
CA ALA A 99 -17.07 0.80 7.00
C ALA A 99 -16.54 -0.19 8.05
N SER A 100 -16.77 -1.49 7.86
CA SER A 100 -16.27 -2.55 8.73
C SER A 100 -14.74 -2.53 8.82
N ALA A 101 -14.07 -2.42 7.69
CA ALA A 101 -12.61 -2.30 7.63
C ALA A 101 -12.09 -1.03 8.31
N THR A 102 -12.80 0.08 8.17
CA THR A 102 -12.45 1.35 8.82
C THR A 102 -12.53 1.23 10.34
N VAL A 103 -13.64 0.69 10.87
CA VAL A 103 -13.81 0.47 12.31
C VAL A 103 -12.73 -0.46 12.84
N ARG A 104 -12.48 -1.60 12.16
CA ARG A 104 -11.44 -2.53 12.59
C ARG A 104 -10.05 -1.89 12.58
N ALA A 105 -9.70 -1.18 11.51
CA ALA A 105 -8.41 -0.49 11.41
C ALA A 105 -8.25 0.60 12.48
N ALA A 106 -9.33 1.25 12.94
CA ALA A 106 -9.30 2.25 13.99
C ALA A 106 -9.17 1.64 15.40
N MET A 107 -9.77 0.49 15.64
CA MET A 107 -9.79 -0.15 16.97
C MET A 107 -8.64 -1.13 17.19
N GLU A 108 -8.13 -1.77 16.13
CA GLU A 108 -7.24 -2.92 16.25
C GLU A 108 -5.97 -2.78 15.41
N ARG A 109 -4.86 -3.24 15.98
CA ARG A 109 -3.58 -3.41 15.26
C ARG A 109 -3.33 -4.90 15.08
N SER A 110 -3.29 -5.35 13.82
CA SER A 110 -3.02 -6.74 13.51
C SER A 110 -1.53 -7.05 13.64
N ILE A 111 -1.16 -8.19 14.23
CA ILE A 111 0.25 -8.60 14.37
C ILE A 111 0.81 -9.01 13.00
N GLY A 112 2.03 -8.57 12.69
CA GLY A 112 2.77 -9.01 11.49
C GLY A 112 4.19 -8.47 11.49
N LYS A 113 5.09 -9.05 10.67
CA LYS A 113 6.45 -8.51 10.49
C LYS A 113 6.37 -7.24 9.63
N PRO A 114 6.74 -6.04 10.16
CA PRO A 114 6.64 -4.80 9.41
C PRO A 114 7.58 -4.80 8.21
N ALA A 115 7.08 -4.35 7.06
CA ALA A 115 7.83 -4.32 5.81
C ALA A 115 7.49 -3.11 4.92
N VAL A 116 8.40 -2.81 3.99
CA VAL A 116 8.15 -1.92 2.85
C VAL A 116 8.16 -2.75 1.57
N GLY A 117 7.15 -2.57 0.74
CA GLY A 117 7.02 -3.24 -0.56
C GLY A 117 7.74 -2.49 -1.67
N PHE A 118 8.39 -3.21 -2.57
CA PHE A 118 9.00 -2.66 -3.78
C PHE A 118 8.61 -3.48 -5.02
N GLY A 119 8.31 -2.76 -6.10
CA GLY A 119 7.98 -3.32 -7.42
C GLY A 119 6.50 -3.57 -7.64
N GLY A 120 6.19 -4.04 -8.84
CA GLY A 120 4.83 -4.30 -9.29
C GLY A 120 4.10 -3.04 -9.74
N GLY A 121 2.82 -3.23 -10.09
CA GLY A 121 1.93 -2.15 -10.50
C GLY A 121 1.16 -1.55 -9.33
N HIS A 122 0.23 -0.66 -9.67
CA HIS A 122 -0.57 0.11 -8.71
C HIS A 122 -1.35 -0.76 -7.70
N TYR A 123 -1.97 -1.87 -8.12
CA TYR A 123 -2.75 -2.75 -7.22
C TYR A 123 -1.93 -3.80 -6.44
N ALA A 124 -0.60 -3.75 -6.53
CA ALA A 124 0.33 -4.50 -5.66
C ALA A 124 -0.09 -5.94 -5.23
N PRO A 125 -0.42 -6.86 -6.16
CA PRO A 125 -0.99 -8.15 -5.81
C PRO A 125 -0.04 -9.04 -5.01
N LYS A 126 1.27 -8.99 -5.29
CA LYS A 126 2.27 -9.73 -4.50
C LYS A 126 2.37 -9.23 -3.06
N HIS A 127 2.31 -7.92 -2.85
CA HIS A 127 2.34 -7.33 -1.52
C HIS A 127 1.08 -7.63 -0.73
N THR A 128 -0.07 -7.66 -1.40
CA THR A 128 -1.33 -8.14 -0.79
C THR A 128 -1.16 -9.59 -0.31
N ARG A 129 -0.61 -10.48 -1.14
CA ARG A 129 -0.34 -11.87 -0.78
C ARG A 129 0.58 -12.00 0.44
N TYR A 130 1.68 -11.24 0.49
CA TYR A 130 2.57 -11.24 1.64
C TYR A 130 1.86 -10.91 2.97
N VAL A 131 0.89 -9.99 2.92
CA VAL A 131 0.15 -9.57 4.11
C VAL A 131 -0.85 -10.63 4.57
N VAL A 132 -1.55 -11.24 3.60
CA VAL A 132 -2.65 -12.19 3.85
C VAL A 132 -2.13 -13.59 4.16
N GLU A 133 -1.14 -14.07 3.42
CA GLU A 133 -0.67 -15.46 3.48
C GLU A 133 0.63 -15.63 4.28
N GLU A 134 1.51 -14.62 4.30
CA GLU A 134 2.89 -14.78 4.79
C GLU A 134 3.20 -14.00 6.08
N GLY A 135 2.18 -13.42 6.72
CA GLY A 135 2.32 -12.80 8.05
C GLY A 135 3.06 -11.47 8.08
N PHE A 136 3.19 -10.78 6.94
CA PHE A 136 3.76 -9.43 6.89
C PHE A 136 2.72 -8.34 7.16
N ALA A 137 3.19 -7.18 7.59
CA ALA A 137 2.43 -5.96 7.71
C ALA A 137 3.14 -4.88 6.88
N VAL A 138 2.58 -4.49 5.73
CA VAL A 138 3.24 -3.57 4.81
C VAL A 138 2.80 -2.14 5.09
N GLY A 139 3.76 -1.22 5.21
CA GLY A 139 3.47 0.20 5.43
C GLY A 139 3.33 0.95 4.10
N HIS A 140 4.46 1.16 3.43
CA HIS A 140 4.53 1.73 2.09
C HIS A 140 4.78 0.65 1.04
N ILE A 141 4.20 0.84 -0.14
CA ILE A 141 4.52 0.09 -1.36
C ILE A 141 5.02 1.08 -2.40
N ILE A 142 6.22 0.83 -2.93
CA ILE A 142 6.88 1.63 -3.96
C ILE A 142 6.82 0.85 -5.29
N PRO A 143 6.00 1.29 -6.25
CA PRO A 143 5.79 0.58 -7.52
C PRO A 143 6.98 0.72 -8.47
N GLU A 144 7.00 -0.05 -9.56
CA GLU A 144 8.10 -0.05 -10.54
C GLU A 144 8.37 1.33 -11.16
N HIS A 145 7.32 2.08 -11.50
CA HIS A 145 7.47 3.36 -12.21
C HIS A 145 8.24 4.42 -11.40
N PHE A 146 8.32 4.28 -10.07
CA PHE A 146 9.13 5.16 -9.22
C PHE A 146 10.61 5.14 -9.63
N PHE A 147 11.11 4.00 -10.11
CA PHE A 147 12.53 3.85 -10.42
C PHE A 147 12.97 4.58 -11.69
N GLU A 148 12.02 5.01 -12.53
CA GLU A 148 12.29 5.91 -13.67
C GLU A 148 12.71 7.32 -13.21
N GLU A 149 12.22 7.77 -12.05
CA GLU A 149 12.58 9.03 -11.40
C GLU A 149 13.18 8.80 -9.99
N TYR A 150 14.00 7.74 -9.91
CA TYR A 150 14.52 7.21 -8.66
C TYR A 150 15.12 8.28 -7.75
N GLU A 151 14.63 8.32 -6.51
CA GLU A 151 15.15 9.18 -5.46
C GLU A 151 15.45 8.36 -4.20
N PRO A 152 16.73 8.19 -3.80
CA PRO A 152 17.10 7.35 -2.67
C PRO A 152 16.47 7.79 -1.35
N THR A 153 16.19 9.09 -1.16
CA THR A 153 15.59 9.58 0.08
C THR A 153 14.14 9.10 0.29
N ILE A 154 13.43 8.72 -0.79
CA ILE A 154 12.11 8.09 -0.69
C ILE A 154 12.21 6.67 -0.16
N VAL A 155 13.18 5.89 -0.63
CA VAL A 155 13.43 4.53 -0.14
C VAL A 155 13.69 4.58 1.36
N ASP A 156 14.60 5.44 1.81
CA ASP A 156 14.90 5.63 3.23
C ASP A 156 13.69 6.07 4.03
N SER A 157 12.94 7.05 3.49
CA SER A 157 11.78 7.59 4.15
C SER A 157 10.69 6.54 4.30
N ALA A 158 10.51 5.62 3.35
CA ALA A 158 9.51 4.56 3.46
C ALA A 158 9.76 3.66 4.68
N PHE A 159 11.00 3.33 4.98
CA PHE A 159 11.34 2.59 6.20
C PHE A 159 11.16 3.45 7.46
N ARG A 160 11.69 4.69 7.44
CA ARG A 160 11.63 5.60 8.60
C ARG A 160 10.20 6.01 8.96
N LYS A 161 9.32 6.17 7.97
CA LYS A 161 7.93 6.59 8.11
C LYS A 161 6.96 5.41 8.27
N THR A 162 7.48 4.19 8.42
CA THR A 162 6.70 3.03 8.85
C THR A 162 6.75 2.92 10.38
N VAL A 163 5.62 3.16 11.05
CA VAL A 163 5.51 3.15 12.52
C VAL A 163 5.84 1.77 13.09
N GLY A 164 6.50 1.76 14.25
CA GLY A 164 6.97 0.54 14.92
C GLY A 164 8.37 0.11 14.51
N GLY A 165 8.98 0.80 13.54
CA GLY A 165 10.30 0.47 13.01
C GLY A 165 10.20 -0.66 11.98
N CYS A 166 10.92 -0.48 10.86
CA CYS A 166 10.89 -1.42 9.75
C CYS A 166 12.30 -1.59 9.17
N ARG A 167 12.75 -2.84 9.04
CA ARG A 167 14.04 -3.19 8.41
C ARG A 167 13.91 -4.35 7.43
N THR A 168 12.73 -4.51 6.83
CA THR A 168 12.45 -5.59 5.88
C THR A 168 11.85 -5.03 4.60
N ALA A 169 12.49 -5.33 3.48
CA ALA A 169 12.01 -5.03 2.14
C ALA A 169 11.40 -6.28 1.51
N LEU A 170 10.16 -6.17 1.04
CA LEU A 170 9.50 -7.18 0.23
C LEU A 170 9.62 -6.79 -1.24
N VAL A 171 10.44 -7.53 -1.98
CA VAL A 171 10.77 -7.21 -3.37
C VAL A 171 10.00 -8.13 -4.29
N ASP A 172 9.08 -7.56 -5.08
CA ASP A 172 8.52 -8.25 -6.24
C ASP A 172 9.62 -8.35 -7.31
N TRP A 173 10.28 -9.50 -7.37
CA TRP A 173 11.44 -9.69 -8.25
C TRP A 173 11.06 -9.57 -9.72
N LYS A 174 9.87 -10.03 -10.10
CA LYS A 174 9.38 -9.97 -11.49
C LYS A 174 8.75 -8.61 -11.81
N GLY A 175 8.28 -7.90 -10.80
CA GLY A 175 7.72 -6.56 -10.91
C GLY A 175 8.76 -5.44 -10.91
N LEU A 176 10.06 -5.74 -11.00
CA LEU A 176 11.13 -4.75 -11.17
C LEU A 176 12.04 -5.11 -12.35
N LYS A 177 12.43 -4.12 -13.17
CA LYS A 177 13.49 -4.28 -14.16
C LYS A 177 14.82 -4.66 -13.50
N SER A 178 15.66 -5.37 -14.25
CA SER A 178 16.98 -5.83 -13.76
C SER A 178 17.83 -4.69 -13.20
N GLU A 179 17.85 -3.54 -13.85
CA GLU A 179 18.62 -2.37 -13.39
C GLU A 179 18.07 -1.76 -12.11
N HIS A 180 16.75 -1.62 -12.01
CA HIS A 180 16.04 -1.11 -10.82
C HIS A 180 16.29 -2.01 -9.61
N ARG A 181 16.29 -3.34 -9.81
CA ARG A 181 16.68 -4.29 -8.75
C ARG A 181 18.09 -4.03 -8.24
N ARG A 182 19.07 -3.76 -9.11
CA ARG A 182 20.45 -3.47 -8.67
C ARG A 182 20.51 -2.18 -7.87
N ILE A 183 19.83 -1.13 -8.32
CA ILE A 183 19.75 0.17 -7.65
C ILE A 183 19.15 0.00 -6.24
N LEU A 184 17.98 -0.63 -6.17
CA LEU A 184 17.29 -0.91 -4.91
C LEU A 184 18.17 -1.72 -3.96
N LEU A 185 18.69 -2.88 -4.41
CA LEU A 185 19.51 -3.75 -3.55
C LEU A 185 20.78 -3.06 -3.07
N SER A 186 21.37 -2.18 -3.88
CA SER A 186 22.50 -1.35 -3.45
C SER A 186 22.08 -0.42 -2.31
N ARG A 187 20.95 0.28 -2.44
CA ARG A 187 20.45 1.17 -1.40
C ARG A 187 20.10 0.42 -0.12
N LEU A 188 19.38 -0.70 -0.21
CA LEU A 188 18.98 -1.53 0.94
C LEU A 188 20.19 -2.03 1.74
N ARG A 189 21.28 -2.44 1.04
CA ARG A 189 22.53 -2.82 1.71
C ARG A 189 23.15 -1.65 2.47
N LEU A 190 23.19 -0.45 1.87
CA LEU A 190 23.77 0.74 2.51
C LEU A 190 23.02 1.14 3.79
N ILE A 191 21.70 0.97 3.81
CA ILE A 191 20.86 1.32 4.98
C ILE A 191 20.62 0.14 5.94
N GLY A 192 21.25 -1.02 5.70
CA GLY A 192 21.17 -2.19 6.57
C GLY A 192 19.77 -2.81 6.66
N VAL A 193 19.06 -2.90 5.53
CA VAL A 193 17.73 -3.50 5.40
C VAL A 193 17.81 -4.89 4.78
N GLU A 194 17.13 -5.86 5.41
CA GLU A 194 16.97 -7.22 4.87
C GLU A 194 16.00 -7.19 3.68
N SER A 195 16.32 -7.91 2.60
CA SER A 195 15.43 -8.06 1.44
C SER A 195 14.95 -9.50 1.29
N ILE A 196 13.63 -9.66 1.15
CA ILE A 196 12.95 -10.92 0.86
C ILE A 196 12.40 -10.79 -0.57
N LYS A 197 12.59 -11.84 -1.38
CA LYS A 197 12.27 -11.83 -2.82
C LYS A 197 11.11 -12.77 -3.10
N SER A 198 10.19 -12.38 -3.99
CA SER A 198 9.17 -13.25 -4.63
C SER A 198 9.19 -13.20 -6.14
#